data_AF-A0A7Y1ZTF9-F1
#
_entry.id   AF-A0A7Y1ZTF9-F1
#
_cell.length_a   1.000
_cell.length_b   1.000
_cell.length_c   1.000
_cell.angle_alpha   90.00
_cell.angle_beta   90.00
_cell.angle_gamma   90.00
#
_symmetry.space_group_name_H-M   'P 1'
#
loop_
_entity.id
_entity.type
_entity.pdbx_description
1 polymer ?
#
loop_
_entity_poly.entity_id
_entity_poly.type
_entity_poly.pdbx_seq_one_letter_code
_entity_poly.pdbx_strand_id
1 'polypeptide(L)'
;MIAVLDAWVPETDLVSVDEIVTIRMHGECILIAPMSVLDTMRTHVFVDALNAAGLAGSVVMLSARPDDPPPLGDFPLDEVDGEFPDVLPVEVEPVLAGIVRVPVGDLVWTIDVTEHRFIRTDTVIDVRFLVETDWTPYTTMWFTPTSVTAATTSGSYVMGPRPRRTTGPGHRPDRPLRAVPA
;
A
#
# COMPACT_ATOMS: atom_id res chain seq x y z
N MET A 1 8.70 -3.68 -35.18
CA MET A 1 8.98 -4.48 -33.98
C MET A 1 7.74 -4.37 -33.12
N ILE A 2 6.88 -5.39 -33.19
CA ILE A 2 5.57 -5.41 -32.55
C ILE A 2 5.85 -5.75 -31.09
N ALA A 3 5.67 -4.77 -30.19
CA ALA A 3 5.61 -5.06 -28.76
C ALA A 3 4.40 -5.96 -28.56
N VAL A 4 4.67 -7.20 -28.14
CA VAL A 4 3.63 -8.09 -27.65
C VAL A 4 3.10 -7.42 -26.38
N LEU A 5 1.91 -6.84 -26.50
CA LEU A 5 1.06 -6.59 -25.35
C LEU A 5 0.84 -7.95 -24.70
N ASP A 6 1.52 -8.22 -23.59
CA ASP A 6 1.07 -9.19 -22.61
C ASP A 6 -0.22 -8.64 -21.99
N ALA A 7 -1.28 -8.72 -22.80
CA ALA A 7 -2.64 -8.60 -22.33
C ALA A 7 -2.82 -9.66 -21.25
N TRP A 8 -3.30 -9.22 -20.09
CA TRP A 8 -3.68 -10.05 -18.93
C TRP A 8 -4.19 -11.44 -19.36
N VAL A 9 -3.31 -12.46 -19.37
CA VAL A 9 -3.69 -13.84 -19.69
C VAL A 9 -4.03 -14.52 -18.36
N PRO A 10 -5.27 -15.00 -18.17
CA PRO A 10 -5.75 -15.46 -16.88
C PRO A 10 -5.31 -16.90 -16.63
N GLU A 11 -4.10 -17.10 -16.13
CA GLU A 11 -3.82 -18.20 -15.19
C GLU A 11 -3.93 -17.61 -13.78
N THR A 12 -5.15 -17.23 -13.40
CA THR A 12 -5.42 -16.54 -12.14
C THR A 12 -6.22 -17.47 -11.23
N ASP A 13 -5.62 -17.91 -10.13
CA ASP A 13 -6.39 -18.45 -9.01
C ASP A 13 -7.15 -17.28 -8.37
N LEU A 14 -8.42 -17.13 -8.75
CA LEU A 14 -9.33 -16.14 -8.17
C LEU A 14 -9.85 -16.69 -6.84
N VAL A 15 -9.49 -16.05 -5.74
CA VAL A 15 -10.05 -16.34 -4.42
C VAL A 15 -10.87 -15.13 -3.97
N SER A 16 -12.17 -15.35 -3.76
CA SER A 16 -13.03 -14.39 -3.07
C SER A 16 -13.06 -14.73 -1.58
N VAL A 17 -12.72 -13.75 -0.76
CA VAL A 17 -12.85 -13.85 0.70
C VAL A 17 -14.10 -13.05 1.09
N ASP A 18 -15.12 -13.77 1.55
CA ASP A 18 -16.35 -13.23 2.15
C ASP A 18 -17.14 -12.19 1.31
N GLU A 19 -17.01 -12.18 -0.03
CA GLU A 19 -17.60 -11.14 -0.92
C GLU A 19 -17.14 -9.70 -0.63
N ILE A 20 -16.09 -9.51 0.18
CA ILE A 20 -15.60 -8.19 0.61
C ILE A 20 -14.42 -7.75 -0.25
N VAL A 21 -13.47 -8.66 -0.48
CA VAL A 21 -12.27 -8.41 -1.27
C VAL A 21 -12.11 -9.45 -2.35
N THR A 22 -11.64 -9.00 -3.51
CA THR A 22 -11.09 -9.85 -4.55
C THR A 22 -9.58 -9.88 -4.40
N ILE A 23 -9.02 -11.08 -4.35
CA ILE A 23 -7.58 -11.30 -4.38
C ILE A 23 -7.27 -12.00 -5.71
N ARG A 24 -6.42 -11.38 -6.53
CA ARG A 24 -5.91 -11.96 -7.77
C ARG A 24 -4.39 -12.05 -7.69
N MET A 25 -3.85 -13.23 -7.97
CA MET A 25 -2.40 -13.45 -7.97
C MET A 25 -1.89 -13.50 -9.41
N HIS A 26 -0.74 -12.87 -9.66
CA HIS A 26 -0.03 -12.96 -10.93
C HIS A 26 1.49 -12.91 -10.67
N GLY A 27 2.14 -14.07 -10.73
CA GLY A 27 3.52 -14.22 -10.27
C GLY A 27 3.64 -13.87 -8.79
N GLU A 28 4.52 -12.94 -8.46
CA GLU A 28 4.76 -12.47 -7.08
C GLU A 28 3.88 -11.26 -6.69
N CYS A 29 3.04 -10.77 -7.62
CA CYS A 29 2.14 -9.66 -7.37
C CYS A 29 0.75 -10.15 -6.99
N ILE A 30 0.21 -9.52 -5.95
CA ILE A 30 -1.15 -9.74 -5.46
C ILE A 30 -1.94 -8.44 -5.68
N LEU A 31 -2.95 -8.50 -6.54
CA LEU A 31 -3.97 -7.44 -6.61
C LEU A 31 -5.00 -7.69 -5.52
N ILE A 32 -5.15 -6.72 -4.62
CA ILE A 32 -6.20 -6.71 -3.60
C ILE A 32 -7.16 -5.57 -3.95
N ALA A 33 -8.43 -5.90 -4.14
CA ALA A 33 -9.45 -4.94 -4.52
C ALA A 33 -10.71 -5.10 -3.67
N PRO A 34 -11.30 -4.01 -3.15
CA PRO A 34 -12.63 -4.10 -2.56
C PRO A 34 -13.67 -4.44 -3.63
N MET A 35 -14.60 -5.35 -3.32
CA MET A 35 -15.72 -5.72 -4.22
C MET A 35 -16.90 -4.76 -4.13
N SER A 36 -16.96 -3.97 -3.05
CA SER A 36 -18.03 -3.02 -2.78
C SER A 36 -17.54 -1.90 -1.88
N VAL A 37 -18.40 -0.93 -1.60
CA VAL A 37 -18.11 0.16 -0.65
C VAL A 37 -17.68 -0.45 0.69
N LEU A 38 -16.52 0.01 1.17
CA LEU A 38 -15.92 -0.43 2.42
C LEU A 38 -16.58 0.30 3.59
N ASP A 39 -17.48 -0.39 4.30
CA ASP A 39 -17.87 0.02 5.66
C ASP A 39 -16.73 -0.27 6.66
N THR A 40 -16.93 0.07 7.94
CA THR A 40 -15.92 -0.16 8.99
C THR A 40 -15.46 -1.61 9.05
N MET A 41 -16.39 -2.57 9.09
CA MET A 41 -16.06 -4.00 9.22
C MET A 41 -15.30 -4.48 7.99
N ARG A 42 -15.75 -4.12 6.79
CA ARG A 42 -15.10 -4.46 5.53
C ARG A 42 -13.72 -3.84 5.39
N THR A 43 -13.54 -2.63 5.92
CA THR A 43 -12.22 -1.97 5.97
C THR A 43 -11.24 -2.78 6.81
N HIS A 44 -11.66 -3.32 7.96
CA HIS A 44 -10.81 -4.21 8.76
C HIS A 44 -10.39 -5.47 7.98
N VAL A 45 -11.33 -6.15 7.31
CA VAL A 45 -11.01 -7.34 6.49
C VAL A 45 -10.03 -6.99 5.35
N PHE A 46 -10.24 -5.85 4.70
CA PHE A 46 -9.33 -5.36 3.67
C PHE A 46 -7.92 -5.07 4.21
N VAL A 47 -7.83 -4.45 5.40
CA VAL A 47 -6.55 -4.22 6.08
C VAL A 47 -5.87 -5.54 6.46
N ASP A 48 -6.61 -6.52 6.96
CA ASP A 48 -6.07 -7.83 7.30
C ASP A 48 -5.49 -8.54 6.06
N ALA A 49 -6.18 -8.44 4.92
CA ALA A 49 -5.69 -8.97 3.64
C ALA A 49 -4.41 -8.26 3.17
N LEU A 50 -4.36 -6.92 3.25
CA LEU A 50 -3.15 -6.14 2.92
C LEU A 50 -1.97 -6.53 3.81
N ASN A 51 -2.19 -6.63 5.12
CA ASN A 51 -1.17 -6.98 6.10
C ASN A 51 -0.67 -8.42 5.90
N ALA A 52 -1.58 -9.37 5.62
CA ALA A 52 -1.22 -10.75 5.33
C ALA A 52 -0.36 -10.87 4.07
N ALA A 53 -0.70 -10.14 3.00
CA ALA A 53 0.10 -10.11 1.78
C ALA A 53 1.46 -9.44 2.00
N GLY A 54 1.52 -8.37 2.78
CA GLY A 54 2.78 -7.73 3.19
C GLY A 54 3.67 -8.64 4.04
N LEU A 55 3.08 -9.44 4.94
CA LEU A 55 3.77 -10.46 5.75
C LEU A 55 4.34 -11.59 4.89
N ALA A 56 3.67 -11.94 3.79
CA ALA A 56 4.14 -12.93 2.83
C ALA A 56 5.27 -12.39 1.93
N GLY A 57 5.61 -11.09 2.02
CA GLY A 57 6.62 -10.45 1.19
C GLY A 57 6.18 -10.20 -0.26
N SER A 58 4.88 -10.32 -0.54
CA SER A 58 4.34 -10.12 -1.89
C SER A 58 4.28 -8.64 -2.26
N VAL A 59 4.35 -8.35 -3.56
CA VAL A 59 4.06 -7.00 -4.07
C VAL A 59 2.55 -6.85 -4.14
N VAL A 60 1.98 -5.94 -3.34
CA VAL A 60 0.54 -5.71 -3.33
C VAL A 60 0.17 -4.55 -4.24
N MET A 61 -0.79 -4.75 -5.13
CA MET A 61 -1.34 -3.71 -5.98
C MET A 61 -2.75 -3.34 -5.51
N LEU A 62 -3.02 -2.04 -5.39
CA LEU A 62 -4.37 -1.47 -5.24
C LEU A 62 -4.70 -0.67 -6.49
N SER A 63 -5.73 -1.06 -7.22
CA SER A 63 -6.15 -0.34 -8.43
C SER A 63 -7.46 0.42 -8.19
N ALA A 64 -7.54 1.64 -8.74
CA ALA A 64 -8.80 2.37 -8.87
C ALA A 64 -9.76 1.74 -9.89
N ARG A 65 -9.29 0.77 -10.68
CA ARG A 65 -10.07 0.02 -11.67
C ARG A 65 -9.81 -1.48 -11.46
N PRO A 66 -10.42 -2.09 -10.45
CA PRO A 66 -10.12 -3.49 -10.11
C PRO A 66 -10.51 -4.49 -11.21
N ASP A 67 -11.46 -4.13 -12.08
CA ASP A 67 -11.88 -4.94 -13.23
C ASP A 67 -10.97 -4.79 -14.45
N ASP A 68 -10.22 -3.69 -14.53
CA ASP A 68 -9.29 -3.37 -15.61
C ASP A 68 -8.01 -2.77 -15.01
N PRO A 69 -7.26 -3.57 -14.21
CA PRO A 69 -6.05 -3.08 -13.58
C PRO A 69 -4.99 -2.80 -14.65
N PRO A 70 -4.11 -1.79 -14.44
CA PRO A 70 -3.02 -1.57 -15.38
C PRO A 70 -2.11 -2.81 -15.44
N PRO A 71 -1.44 -3.06 -16.57
CA PRO A 71 -0.52 -4.17 -16.71
C PRO A 71 0.64 -4.02 -15.71
N LEU A 72 1.02 -5.13 -15.06
CA LEU A 72 2.06 -5.13 -14.03
C LEU A 72 3.44 -4.69 -14.55
N GLY A 73 3.68 -4.82 -15.86
CA GLY A 73 4.92 -4.39 -16.52
C GLY A 73 5.13 -2.88 -16.59
N ASP A 74 4.10 -2.07 -16.32
CA ASP A 74 4.22 -0.60 -16.25
C ASP A 74 4.73 -0.12 -14.88
N PHE A 75 4.93 -1.02 -13.92
CA PHE A 75 5.49 -0.64 -12.63
C PHE A 75 7.00 -0.41 -12.74
N PRO A 76 7.53 0.71 -12.21
CA PRO A 76 8.96 0.85 -11.99
C PRO A 76 9.39 -0.04 -10.80
N LEU A 77 9.40 -1.35 -11.01
CA LEU A 77 10.12 -2.27 -10.13
C LEU A 77 11.57 -2.00 -10.51
N ASP A 78 12.27 -1.11 -9.80
CA ASP A 78 13.72 -1.24 -9.74
C ASP A 78 13.98 -2.70 -9.37
N GLU A 79 14.65 -3.44 -10.26
CA GLU A 79 14.86 -4.89 -10.21
C GLU A 79 14.83 -5.39 -8.76
N VAL A 80 13.74 -6.06 -8.42
CA VAL A 80 13.56 -6.70 -7.12
C VAL A 80 14.37 -8.00 -7.12
N ASP A 81 15.65 -7.90 -7.45
CA ASP A 81 16.59 -9.01 -7.40
C ASP A 81 17.21 -9.03 -6.01
N GLY A 82 16.51 -9.68 -5.09
CA GLY A 82 17.04 -9.95 -3.77
C GLY A 82 16.03 -10.65 -2.90
N GLU A 83 16.48 -11.69 -2.17
CA GLU A 83 15.81 -12.09 -0.94
C GLU A 83 15.52 -10.80 -0.14
N PHE A 84 14.30 -10.66 0.38
CA PHE A 84 13.91 -9.55 1.25
C PHE A 84 13.97 -9.95 2.73
N PRO A 85 15.11 -10.42 3.29
CA PRO A 85 15.09 -11.03 4.62
C PRO A 85 14.81 -10.03 5.75
N ASP A 86 14.85 -8.72 5.48
CA ASP A 86 14.95 -7.68 6.50
C ASP A 86 13.98 -6.50 6.31
N VAL A 87 12.85 -6.70 5.64
CA VAL A 87 11.83 -5.66 5.53
C VAL A 87 10.73 -5.90 6.57
N LEU A 88 10.37 -4.87 7.34
CA LEU A 88 9.22 -4.91 8.23
C LEU A 88 7.93 -5.14 7.41
N PRO A 89 6.96 -5.93 7.92
CA PRO A 89 5.66 -6.10 7.28
C PRO A 89 5.00 -4.74 7.04
N VAL A 90 4.16 -4.63 6.00
CA VAL A 90 3.32 -3.44 5.84
C VAL A 90 2.35 -3.43 7.03
N GLU A 91 2.43 -2.40 7.88
CA GLU A 91 1.54 -2.22 9.05
C GLU A 91 0.40 -1.29 8.66
N VAL A 92 -0.51 -1.78 7.82
CA VAL A 92 -1.71 -1.03 7.44
C VAL A 92 -2.66 -0.97 8.64
N GLU A 93 -3.18 0.22 8.93
CA GLU A 93 -4.15 0.48 9.99
C GLU A 93 -5.47 1.01 9.42
N PRO A 94 -6.63 0.57 9.91
CA PRO A 94 -7.91 1.17 9.53
C PRO A 94 -8.12 2.50 10.28
N VAL A 95 -8.57 3.54 9.58
CA VAL A 95 -8.83 4.87 10.17
C VAL A 95 -10.33 5.15 10.25
N LEU A 96 -11.02 5.04 9.11
CA LEU A 96 -12.47 5.16 8.95
C LEU A 96 -12.94 4.16 7.90
N ALA A 97 -14.26 4.06 7.69
CA ALA A 97 -14.83 3.31 6.57
C ALA A 97 -14.16 3.72 5.24
N GLY A 98 -13.50 2.77 4.58
CA GLY A 98 -12.81 2.97 3.30
C GLY A 98 -11.48 3.72 3.38
N ILE A 99 -11.03 4.13 4.58
CA ILE A 99 -9.81 4.91 4.75
C ILE A 99 -8.81 4.11 5.59
N VAL A 100 -7.63 3.89 5.03
CA VAL A 100 -6.53 3.18 5.68
C VAL A 100 -5.31 4.09 5.82
N ARG A 101 -4.41 3.72 6.73
CA ARG A 101 -3.16 4.40 6.95
C ARG A 101 -2.00 3.43 6.83
N VAL A 102 -0.93 3.87 6.18
CA VAL A 102 0.27 3.08 5.96
C VAL A 102 1.49 3.89 6.39
N PRO A 103 2.21 3.48 7.45
CA PRO A 103 3.49 4.07 7.81
C PRO A 103 4.56 3.64 6.81
N VAL A 104 5.30 4.62 6.28
CA VAL A 104 6.31 4.46 5.23
C VAL A 104 7.52 5.30 5.58
N GLY A 105 8.39 4.76 6.43
CA GLY A 105 9.53 5.50 6.98
C GLY A 105 9.05 6.58 7.93
N ASP A 106 9.52 7.81 7.71
CA ASP A 106 9.08 8.98 8.47
C ASP A 106 7.78 9.60 7.91
N LEU A 107 7.17 8.95 6.90
CA LEU A 107 5.96 9.42 6.25
C LEU A 107 4.77 8.55 6.63
N VAL A 108 3.61 9.19 6.68
CA VAL A 108 2.31 8.56 6.86
C VAL A 108 1.52 8.75 5.58
N TRP A 109 1.15 7.64 4.96
CA TRP A 109 0.22 7.63 3.83
C TRP A 109 -1.18 7.38 4.37
N THR A 110 -2.08 8.32 4.16
CA THR A 110 -3.50 8.11 4.42
C THR A 110 -4.20 7.95 3.09
N ILE A 111 -4.89 6.83 2.91
CA ILE A 111 -5.42 6.37 1.62
C ILE A 111 -6.92 6.18 1.77
N ASP A 112 -7.68 6.96 1.01
CA ASP A 112 -9.11 6.76 0.82
C ASP A 112 -9.27 5.81 -0.37
N VAL A 113 -9.46 4.53 -0.02
CA VAL A 113 -9.57 3.41 -0.98
C VAL A 113 -10.87 3.52 -1.78
N THR A 114 -11.91 4.12 -1.19
CA THR A 114 -13.24 4.26 -1.83
C THR A 114 -13.21 5.35 -2.90
N GLU A 115 -12.58 6.49 -2.60
CA GLU A 115 -12.50 7.62 -3.53
C GLU A 115 -11.20 7.66 -4.34
N HIS A 116 -10.37 6.61 -4.24
CA HIS A 116 -9.13 6.43 -4.99
C HIS A 116 -8.18 7.63 -4.92
N ARG A 117 -7.91 8.08 -3.69
CA ARG A 117 -7.07 9.24 -3.42
C ARG A 117 -6.24 9.04 -2.15
N PHE A 118 -5.17 9.81 -2.02
CA PHE A 118 -4.26 9.71 -0.89
C PHE A 118 -3.68 11.05 -0.48
N ILE A 119 -3.20 11.11 0.74
CA ILE A 119 -2.33 12.18 1.22
C ILE A 119 -1.10 11.55 1.87
N ARG A 120 0.04 12.22 1.73
CA ARG A 120 1.30 11.81 2.31
C ARG A 120 1.86 12.94 3.17
N THR A 121 2.02 12.69 4.46
CA THR A 121 2.46 13.67 5.45
C THR A 121 3.58 13.11 6.31
N ASP A 122 4.32 13.96 7.02
CA ASP A 122 5.33 13.57 8.01
C ASP A 122 4.73 13.30 9.40
N THR A 123 3.43 13.55 9.57
CA THR A 123 2.70 13.45 10.82
C THR A 123 1.32 12.83 10.59
N VAL A 124 0.78 12.22 11.64
CA VAL A 124 -0.58 11.67 11.62
C VAL A 124 -1.60 12.82 11.63
N ILE A 125 -2.37 12.94 10.56
CA ILE A 125 -3.47 13.91 10.46
C ILE A 125 -4.81 13.22 10.74
N ASP A 126 -5.66 13.87 11.52
CA ASP A 126 -7.05 13.46 11.68
C ASP A 126 -7.84 13.78 10.41
N VAL A 127 -8.31 12.72 9.74
CA VAL A 127 -8.96 12.76 8.44
C VAL A 127 -10.22 13.62 8.40
N ARG A 128 -10.83 13.90 9.55
CA ARG A 128 -12.02 14.77 9.65
C ARG A 128 -11.71 16.25 9.38
N PHE A 129 -10.45 16.63 9.39
CA PHE A 129 -10.00 18.00 9.09
C PHE A 129 -9.42 18.16 7.69
N LEU A 130 -9.31 17.07 6.92
CA LEU A 130 -8.86 17.12 5.54
C LEU A 130 -9.98 17.66 4.65
N VAL A 131 -9.63 18.57 3.75
CA VAL A 131 -10.52 19.07 2.70
C VAL A 131 -10.21 18.40 1.37
N GLU A 132 -11.11 18.53 0.39
CA GLU A 132 -10.99 17.88 -0.93
C GLU A 132 -9.64 18.15 -1.62
N THR A 133 -9.12 19.37 -1.50
CA THR A 133 -7.87 19.79 -2.16
C THR A 133 -6.61 19.22 -1.53
N ASP A 134 -6.70 18.63 -0.33
CA ASP A 134 -5.56 17.99 0.33
C ASP A 134 -5.24 16.62 -0.26
N TRP A 135 -6.21 16.03 -0.97
CA TRP A 135 -6.11 14.68 -1.51
C TRP A 135 -5.52 14.69 -2.92
N THR A 136 -4.61 13.74 -3.17
CA THR A 136 -4.06 13.45 -4.48
C THR A 136 -4.75 12.20 -5.05
N PRO A 137 -5.47 12.32 -6.18
CA PRO A 137 -6.08 11.16 -6.82
C PRO A 137 -5.03 10.20 -7.41
N TYR A 138 -5.24 8.90 -7.28
CA TYR A 138 -4.38 7.86 -7.83
C TYR A 138 -5.14 6.96 -8.82
N THR A 139 -4.41 6.36 -9.76
CA THR A 139 -4.93 5.30 -10.63
C THR A 139 -4.57 3.93 -10.08
N THR A 140 -3.36 3.79 -9.55
CA THR A 140 -2.88 2.55 -8.94
C THR A 140 -1.83 2.85 -7.88
N MET A 141 -1.81 2.03 -6.84
CA MET A 141 -0.78 2.01 -5.81
C MET A 141 -0.14 0.64 -5.73
N TRP A 142 1.14 0.63 -5.38
CA TRP A 142 1.90 -0.57 -5.15
C TRP A 142 2.58 -0.49 -3.79
N PHE A 143 2.46 -1.56 -3.04
CA PHE A 143 3.09 -1.79 -1.76
C PHE A 143 4.10 -2.89 -1.98
N THR A 144 5.35 -2.49 -2.11
CA THR A 144 6.47 -3.43 -2.12
C THR A 144 7.00 -3.55 -0.70
N PRO A 145 7.85 -4.55 -0.42
CA PRO A 145 8.59 -4.56 0.82
C PRO A 145 9.34 -3.23 1.03
N THR A 146 9.98 -2.68 0.00
CA THR A 146 10.88 -1.53 0.14
C THR A 146 10.24 -0.15 -0.06
N SER A 147 9.01 -0.06 -0.56
CA SER A 147 8.40 1.22 -0.89
C SER A 147 6.87 1.15 -0.99
N VAL A 148 6.23 2.31 -0.85
CA VAL A 148 4.88 2.55 -1.34
C VAL A 148 4.97 3.54 -2.50
N THR A 149 4.40 3.17 -3.63
CA THR A 149 4.39 3.98 -4.85
C THR A 149 2.96 4.18 -5.33
N ALA A 150 2.63 5.38 -5.76
CA ALA A 150 1.33 5.71 -6.34
C ALA A 150 1.51 6.34 -7.72
N ALA A 151 0.81 5.81 -8.71
CA ALA A 151 0.59 6.48 -9.99
C ALA A 151 -0.60 7.42 -9.83
N THR A 152 -0.40 8.72 -10.09
CA THR A 152 -1.44 9.74 -10.00
C THR A 152 -2.27 9.79 -11.28
N THR A 153 -3.48 10.34 -11.20
CA THR A 153 -4.30 10.59 -12.41
C THR A 153 -3.70 11.64 -13.35
N SER A 154 -2.73 12.42 -12.88
CA SER A 154 -1.93 13.34 -13.70
C SER A 154 -0.77 12.66 -14.43
N GLY A 155 -0.61 11.34 -14.29
CA GLY A 155 0.47 10.57 -14.92
C GLY A 155 1.83 10.70 -14.22
N SER A 156 1.85 11.20 -12.98
CA SER A 156 3.08 11.31 -12.17
C SER A 156 3.20 10.12 -11.21
N TYR A 157 4.41 9.83 -10.75
CA TYR A 157 4.67 8.82 -9.72
C TYR A 157 5.08 9.49 -8.41
N VAL A 158 4.44 9.10 -7.31
CA VAL A 158 4.79 9.52 -5.96
C VAL A 158 5.27 8.31 -5.18
N MET A 159 6.49 8.35 -4.65
CA MET A 159 7.11 7.23 -3.93
C MET A 159 7.42 7.63 -2.49
N GLY A 160 7.24 6.68 -1.56
CA GLY A 160 7.74 6.73 -0.19
C GLY A 160 8.62 5.50 0.07
N PRO A 161 9.92 5.67 0.35
CA PRO A 161 10.79 4.55 0.69
C PRO A 161 10.46 4.02 2.09
N ARG A 162 10.49 2.70 2.27
CA ARG A 162 10.34 2.05 3.56
C ARG A 162 11.71 1.88 4.24
N PRO A 163 11.78 2.03 5.56
CA PRO A 163 13.02 1.88 6.29
C PRO A 163 13.43 0.41 6.23
N ARG A 164 14.66 0.16 5.81
CA ARG A 164 15.24 -1.18 5.90
C ARG A 164 15.49 -1.48 7.37
N ARG A 165 15.23 -2.72 7.82
CA ARG A 165 15.68 -3.15 9.14
C ARG A 165 17.20 -3.08 9.12
N THR A 166 17.78 -2.14 9.86
CA THR A 166 19.23 -2.06 10.00
C THR A 166 19.69 -3.29 10.76
N THR A 167 20.23 -4.28 10.04
CA THR A 167 20.96 -5.40 10.64
C THR A 167 22.31 -4.89 11.16
N GLY A 168 22.27 -4.17 12.28
CA GLY A 168 23.44 -3.74 13.03
C GLY A 168 23.32 -4.17 14.49
N PRO A 169 24.35 -4.80 15.09
CA PRO A 169 24.38 -5.02 16.53
C PRO A 169 24.62 -3.67 17.21
N GLY A 170 23.55 -3.04 17.68
CA GLY A 170 23.65 -1.90 18.60
C GLY A 170 23.00 -0.61 18.10
N HIS A 171 21.69 -0.51 18.28
CA HIS A 171 21.12 0.77 18.68
C HIS A 171 20.04 0.50 19.73
N ARG A 172 20.47 0.51 21.01
CA ARG A 172 19.53 0.77 22.11
C ARG A 172 18.96 2.17 21.86
N PRO A 173 17.63 2.38 21.94
CA PRO A 173 17.12 3.73 22.04
C PRO A 173 17.61 4.31 23.38
N ASP A 174 18.54 5.25 23.32
CA ASP A 174 18.86 6.08 24.48
C ASP A 174 17.62 6.91 24.80
N ARG A 175 16.86 6.46 25.81
CA ARG A 175 16.04 7.36 26.61
C ARG A 175 16.64 7.41 28.00
N PRO A 176 16.94 8.63 28.46
CA PRO A 176 16.26 9.06 29.67
C PRO A 176 15.47 10.35 29.44
N LEU A 177 14.28 10.33 30.02
CA LEU A 177 13.39 11.45 30.23
C LEU A 177 14.16 12.61 30.85
N ARG A 178 14.15 13.79 30.20
CA ARG A 178 14.51 15.03 30.89
C ARG A 178 13.40 15.38 31.88
N ALA A 179 13.77 15.49 33.15
CA ALA A 179 12.94 16.02 34.21
C ALA A 179 12.57 17.48 33.91
N VAL A 180 11.31 17.82 34.17
CA VAL A 180 10.81 19.20 34.23
C VAL A 180 11.13 19.73 35.63
N PRO A 181 11.83 20.87 35.78
CA PRO A 181 12.00 21.51 37.08
C PRO A 181 10.69 22.17 37.54
N ALA A 182 10.49 22.17 38.87
CA ALA A 182 9.32 22.67 39.59
C ALA A 182 9.09 24.19 39.46
#